data_AF-L7L9P0-F1
#
_entry.id   AF-L7L9P0-F1
#
_cell.length_a   1.000
_cell.length_b   1.000
_cell.length_c   1.000
_cell.angle_alpha   90.00
_cell.angle_beta   90.00
_cell.angle_gamma   90.00
#
_symmetry.space_group_name_H-M   'P 1'
#
loop_
_entity.id
_entity.type
_entity.pdbx_description
1 polymer ?
#
loop_
_entity_poly.entity_id
_entity_poly.type
_entity_poly.pdbx_seq_one_letter_code
_entity_poly.pdbx_strand_id
1 'polypeptide(L)'
;MATPPVRKPTSGPAAEAILASSAIPGMLPPIDWESRVLVDGGLADNTAISQAVHAGATKLYVLPCGYPCALTTAPGSVLGTVMQAMALLVHQRLLHDIELYTDRVELIVLPPPCPLAVGPLDFGHADELILRSRTAAEAFLAVDGGRRADPAAHIGMHTHTGGH
;
A
#
# COMPACT_ATOMS: atom_id res chain seq x y z
N MET A 1 -4.98 10.41 -24.15
CA MET A 1 -6.01 9.39 -23.85
C MET A 1 -6.28 9.50 -22.36
N ALA A 2 -7.50 9.85 -21.95
CA ALA A 2 -7.82 10.09 -20.53
C ALA A 2 -7.81 8.76 -19.77
N THR A 3 -7.13 8.72 -18.63
CA THR A 3 -7.20 7.58 -17.70
C THR A 3 -8.65 7.39 -17.29
N PRO A 4 -9.25 6.20 -17.44
CA PRO A 4 -10.61 5.96 -16.97
C PRO A 4 -10.69 6.24 -15.46
N PRO A 5 -11.78 6.84 -14.97
CA PRO A 5 -11.91 7.18 -13.56
C PRO A 5 -11.87 5.93 -12.69
N VAL A 6 -11.18 6.03 -11.56
CA VAL A 6 -11.16 4.99 -10.52
C VAL A 6 -12.57 4.74 -10.03
N ARG A 7 -13.04 3.50 -10.09
CA ARG A 7 -14.34 3.10 -9.54
C ARG A 7 -14.14 2.03 -8.48
N LYS A 8 -14.68 2.30 -7.29
CA LYS A 8 -14.74 1.34 -6.18
C LYS A 8 -16.16 0.81 -6.06
N PRO A 9 -16.40 -0.50 -6.11
CA PRO A 9 -17.73 -1.06 -5.82
C PRO A 9 -18.17 -0.65 -4.40
N THR A 10 -19.32 0.02 -4.28
CA THR A 10 -19.88 0.47 -2.98
C THR A 10 -21.11 -0.33 -2.55
N SER A 11 -21.51 -1.32 -3.35
CA SER A 11 -22.68 -2.17 -3.15
C SER A 11 -22.49 -3.48 -3.90
N GLY A 12 -23.26 -4.52 -3.56
CA GLY A 12 -23.17 -5.84 -4.20
C GLY A 12 -22.36 -6.83 -3.36
N PRO A 13 -22.06 -8.03 -3.91
CA PRO A 13 -21.34 -9.07 -3.17
C PRO A 13 -19.92 -8.64 -2.84
N ALA A 14 -19.58 -8.63 -1.55
CA ALA A 14 -18.26 -8.21 -1.08
C ALA A 14 -17.13 -9.06 -1.69
N ALA A 15 -17.36 -10.35 -1.89
CA ALA A 15 -16.37 -11.26 -2.48
C ALA A 15 -15.97 -10.84 -3.90
N GLU A 16 -16.94 -10.49 -4.76
CA GLU A 16 -16.67 -10.06 -6.12
C GLU A 16 -15.97 -8.69 -6.15
N ALA A 17 -16.35 -7.77 -5.26
CA ALA A 17 -15.69 -6.48 -5.11
C ALA A 17 -14.22 -6.62 -4.69
N ILE A 18 -13.93 -7.55 -3.76
CA ILE A 18 -12.57 -7.86 -3.33
C ILE A 18 -11.77 -8.46 -4.50
N LEU A 19 -12.34 -9.44 -5.22
CA LEU A 19 -11.69 -10.06 -6.39
C LEU A 19 -11.34 -9.01 -7.45
N ALA A 20 -12.27 -8.09 -7.75
CA ALA A 20 -12.02 -6.99 -8.67
C ALA A 20 -10.90 -6.07 -8.18
N SER A 21 -10.90 -5.73 -6.89
CA SER A 21 -9.87 -4.87 -6.29
C SER A 21 -8.48 -5.50 -6.25
N SER A 22 -8.38 -6.83 -6.27
CA SER A 22 -7.12 -7.59 -6.21
C SER A 22 -6.70 -8.19 -7.56
N ALA A 23 -7.39 -7.88 -8.67
CA ALA A 23 -7.16 -8.51 -9.97
C ALA A 23 -5.89 -7.97 -10.65
N ILE A 24 -4.71 -8.33 -10.11
CA ILE A 24 -3.40 -7.87 -10.60
C ILE A 24 -3.21 -8.36 -12.04
N PRO A 25 -3.01 -7.45 -13.02
CA PRO A 25 -2.81 -7.83 -14.42
C PRO A 25 -1.63 -8.78 -14.59
N GLY A 26 -1.85 -9.87 -15.34
CA GLY A 26 -0.86 -10.91 -15.56
C GLY A 26 -0.81 -12.00 -14.49
N MET A 27 -1.49 -11.81 -13.35
CA MET A 27 -1.67 -12.84 -12.31
C MET A 27 -3.11 -13.34 -12.20
N LEU A 28 -4.07 -12.43 -12.28
CA LEU A 28 -5.49 -12.73 -12.11
C LEU A 28 -6.30 -12.16 -13.29
N PRO A 29 -7.39 -12.85 -13.69
CA PRO A 29 -8.25 -12.34 -14.74
C PRO A 29 -8.95 -11.06 -14.28
N PRO A 30 -9.22 -10.11 -15.20
CA PRO A 30 -10.02 -8.95 -14.86
C PRO A 30 -11.47 -9.37 -14.54
N ILE A 31 -12.18 -8.53 -13.78
CA ILE A 31 -13.55 -8.79 -13.35
C ILE A 31 -14.52 -7.88 -14.11
N ASP A 32 -15.52 -8.46 -14.76
CA ASP A 32 -16.63 -7.72 -15.32
C ASP A 32 -17.58 -7.25 -14.22
N TRP A 33 -17.73 -5.94 -14.08
CA TRP A 33 -18.58 -5.31 -13.09
C TRP A 33 -19.38 -4.17 -13.73
N GLU A 34 -20.71 -4.29 -13.75
CA GLU A 34 -21.62 -3.27 -14.31
C GLU A 34 -21.16 -2.75 -15.69
N SER A 35 -20.93 -3.66 -16.65
CA SER A 35 -20.46 -3.37 -18.03
C SER A 35 -19.06 -2.74 -18.13
N ARG A 36 -18.25 -2.87 -17.08
CA ARG A 36 -16.85 -2.42 -17.07
C ARG A 36 -15.92 -3.56 -16.70
N VAL A 37 -14.73 -3.52 -17.26
CA VAL A 37 -13.64 -4.43 -16.92
C VAL A 37 -12.83 -3.78 -15.79
N LEU A 38 -12.80 -4.40 -14.62
CA LEU A 38 -12.04 -3.95 -13.45
C LEU A 38 -10.74 -4.76 -13.31
N VAL A 39 -9.70 -4.07 -12.88
CA VAL A 39 -8.38 -4.61 -12.52
C VAL A 39 -7.99 -4.06 -11.15
N ASP A 40 -6.89 -4.57 -10.61
CA ASP A 40 -6.36 -4.19 -9.30
C ASP A 40 -6.37 -2.66 -9.05
N GLY A 41 -6.94 -2.27 -7.91
CA GLY A 41 -7.10 -0.87 -7.52
C GLY A 41 -5.78 -0.19 -7.14
N GLY A 42 -4.75 -0.98 -6.85
CA GLY A 42 -3.40 -0.52 -6.53
C GLY A 42 -2.71 0.22 -7.67
N LEU A 43 -3.18 0.04 -8.91
CA LEU A 43 -2.72 0.79 -10.08
C LEU A 43 -3.21 2.25 -10.13
N ALA A 44 -4.27 2.58 -9.38
CA ALA A 44 -4.94 3.86 -9.53
C ALA A 44 -5.06 4.67 -8.23
N ASP A 45 -5.54 4.05 -7.14
CA ASP A 45 -5.72 4.70 -5.83
C ASP A 45 -5.61 3.66 -4.71
N ASN A 46 -4.37 3.18 -4.52
CA ASN A 46 -4.05 2.09 -3.58
C ASN A 46 -4.37 2.47 -2.12
N THR A 47 -4.03 3.69 -1.71
CA THR A 47 -4.03 4.10 -0.29
C THR A 47 -5.40 4.61 0.17
N ALA A 48 -6.28 4.98 -0.76
CA ALA A 48 -7.63 5.47 -0.52
C ALA A 48 -7.73 6.70 0.41
N ILE A 49 -6.62 7.38 0.71
CA ILE A 49 -6.60 8.58 1.57
C ILE A 49 -7.51 9.64 0.97
N SER A 50 -7.36 9.91 -0.33
CA SER A 50 -8.19 10.87 -1.06
C SER A 50 -9.68 10.58 -0.88
N GLN A 51 -10.10 9.32 -1.00
CA GLN A 51 -11.50 8.91 -0.91
C GLN A 51 -12.05 9.06 0.51
N ALA A 52 -11.29 8.64 1.52
CA ALA A 52 -11.68 8.80 2.91
C ALA A 52 -11.84 10.28 3.28
N VAL A 53 -10.96 11.16 2.81
CA VAL A 53 -11.08 12.61 2.97
C VAL A 53 -12.35 13.14 2.28
N HIS A 54 -12.63 12.75 1.04
CA HIS A 54 -13.85 13.15 0.33
C HIS A 54 -15.13 12.62 1.00
N ALA A 55 -15.05 11.49 1.68
CA ALA A 55 -16.14 10.93 2.49
C ALA A 55 -16.32 11.63 3.84
N GLY A 56 -15.50 12.63 4.17
CA GLY A 56 -15.61 13.43 5.39
C GLY A 56 -14.87 12.86 6.60
N ALA A 57 -13.94 11.93 6.40
CA ALA A 57 -13.08 11.46 7.50
C ALA A 57 -12.24 12.63 8.04
N THR A 58 -12.18 12.76 9.37
CA THR A 58 -11.38 13.78 10.06
C THR A 58 -10.06 13.22 10.62
N LYS A 59 -9.99 11.90 10.77
CA LYS A 59 -8.83 11.15 11.24
C LYS A 59 -8.71 9.85 10.46
N LEU A 60 -7.52 9.55 9.96
CA LEU A 60 -7.24 8.34 9.18
C LEU A 60 -6.04 7.60 9.78
N TYR A 61 -6.19 6.29 9.91
CA TYR A 61 -5.08 5.38 10.18
C TYR A 61 -4.66 4.74 8.86
N VAL A 62 -3.40 4.95 8.47
CA VAL A 62 -2.85 4.44 7.22
C VAL A 62 -1.88 3.31 7.53
N LEU A 63 -2.13 2.14 6.94
CA LEU A 63 -1.35 0.92 7.20
C LEU A 63 -0.60 0.52 5.93
N PRO A 64 0.59 1.09 5.67
CA PRO A 64 1.39 0.71 4.51
C PRO A 64 1.95 -0.70 4.66
N CYS A 65 1.93 -1.47 3.57
CA CYS A 65 2.67 -2.73 3.46
C CYS A 65 4.19 -2.52 3.26
N GLY A 66 4.59 -1.28 2.95
CA GLY A 66 5.97 -0.93 2.61
C GLY A 66 6.33 -1.29 1.17
N TYR A 67 7.63 -1.23 0.90
CA TYR A 67 8.24 -1.65 -0.35
C TYR A 67 9.49 -2.49 -0.03
N PRO A 68 9.98 -3.33 -0.96
CA PRO A 68 11.13 -4.20 -0.71
C PRO A 68 12.47 -3.42 -0.57
N CYS A 69 12.63 -2.68 0.52
CA CYS A 69 13.72 -1.74 0.77
C CYS A 69 15.07 -2.41 1.05
N ALA A 70 15.06 -3.71 1.39
CA ALA A 70 16.23 -4.48 1.78
C ALA A 70 16.46 -5.72 0.90
N LEU A 71 15.87 -5.78 -0.31
CA LEU A 71 16.20 -6.82 -1.27
C LEU A 71 17.67 -6.70 -1.71
N THR A 72 18.43 -7.77 -1.50
CA THR A 72 19.85 -7.85 -1.89
C THR A 72 20.04 -8.37 -3.31
N THR A 73 19.02 -9.02 -3.88
CA THR A 73 19.02 -9.55 -5.24
C THR A 73 17.83 -9.01 -6.02
N ALA A 74 18.05 -8.71 -7.29
CA ALA A 74 16.97 -8.35 -8.20
C ALA A 74 16.03 -9.55 -8.43
N PRO A 75 14.74 -9.34 -8.69
CA PRO A 75 13.82 -10.42 -8.99
C PRO A 75 14.30 -11.22 -10.20
N GLY A 76 14.26 -12.55 -10.10
CA GLY A 76 14.72 -13.44 -11.17
C GLY A 76 13.76 -13.56 -12.36
N SER A 77 12.63 -12.83 -12.37
CA SER A 77 11.60 -12.93 -13.41
C SER A 77 11.06 -11.56 -13.80
N VAL A 78 10.58 -11.44 -15.05
CA VAL A 78 9.96 -10.22 -15.57
C VAL A 78 8.78 -9.78 -14.68
N LEU A 79 7.93 -10.73 -14.30
CA LEU A 79 6.79 -10.47 -13.42
C LEU A 79 7.27 -9.96 -12.06
N GLY A 80 8.30 -10.57 -11.47
CA GLY A 80 8.87 -10.11 -10.20
C GLY A 80 9.41 -8.69 -10.28
N THR A 81 10.08 -8.33 -11.38
CA THR A 81 10.56 -6.97 -11.63
C THR A 81 9.41 -5.96 -11.75
N VAL A 82 8.35 -6.32 -12.48
CA VAL A 82 7.15 -5.48 -12.60
C VAL A 82 6.49 -5.28 -11.23
N MET A 83 6.35 -6.34 -10.44
CA MET A 83 5.75 -6.25 -9.10
C MET A 83 6.60 -5.42 -8.14
N GLN A 84 7.92 -5.53 -8.19
CA GLN A 84 8.80 -4.67 -7.41
C GLN A 84 8.69 -3.20 -7.83
N ALA A 85 8.65 -2.91 -9.13
CA ALA A 85 8.43 -1.55 -9.63
C ALA A 85 7.06 -1.00 -9.18
N MET A 86 6.01 -1.82 -9.24
CA MET A 86 4.69 -1.46 -8.75
C MET A 86 4.71 -1.13 -7.25
N ALA A 87 5.35 -1.96 -6.42
CA ALA A 87 5.47 -1.69 -4.98
C ALA A 87 6.17 -0.35 -4.70
N LEU A 88 7.22 -0.02 -5.45
CA LEU A 88 7.91 1.27 -5.35
C LEU A 88 7.00 2.44 -5.74
N LEU A 89 6.29 2.33 -6.86
CA LEU A 89 5.37 3.37 -7.34
C LEU A 89 4.20 3.59 -6.39
N VAL A 90 3.62 2.52 -5.85
CA VAL A 90 2.57 2.59 -4.83
C VAL A 90 3.08 3.31 -3.59
N HIS A 91 4.30 3.02 -3.13
CA HIS A 91 4.88 3.69 -1.97
C HIS A 91 5.18 5.17 -2.23
N GLN A 92 5.71 5.52 -3.40
CA GLN A 92 5.89 6.93 -3.78
C GLN A 92 4.57 7.68 -3.82
N ARG A 93 3.53 7.05 -4.38
CA ARG A 93 2.19 7.64 -4.42
C ARG A 93 1.64 7.86 -3.01
N LEU A 94 1.84 6.90 -2.11
CA LEU A 94 1.46 7.04 -0.71
C LEU A 94 2.12 8.26 -0.05
N LEU A 95 3.44 8.43 -0.22
CA LEU A 95 4.15 9.60 0.32
C LEU A 95 3.53 10.91 -0.18
N HIS A 96 3.28 10.99 -1.49
CA HIS A 96 2.62 12.15 -2.09
C HIS A 96 1.22 12.40 -1.53
N ASP A 97 0.41 11.35 -1.35
CA ASP A 97 -0.93 11.50 -0.78
C ASP A 97 -0.86 11.93 0.71
N ILE A 98 0.09 11.43 1.49
CA ILE A 98 0.28 11.89 2.87
C ILE A 98 0.60 13.39 2.91
N GLU A 99 1.58 13.84 2.12
CA GLU A 99 1.96 15.26 2.05
C GLU A 99 0.77 16.14 1.62
N LEU A 100 -0.02 15.68 0.64
CA LEU A 100 -1.17 16.43 0.13
C LEU A 100 -2.31 16.58 1.14
N TYR A 101 -2.49 15.60 2.03
CA TYR A 101 -3.66 15.53 2.91
C TYR A 101 -3.35 15.76 4.40
N THR A 102 -2.08 15.81 4.81
CA THR A 102 -1.69 15.96 6.23
C THR A 102 -2.19 17.26 6.87
N ASP A 103 -2.36 18.34 6.09
CA ASP A 103 -2.91 19.61 6.58
C ASP A 103 -4.45 19.63 6.62
N ARG A 104 -5.10 18.63 6.04
CA ARG A 104 -6.57 18.58 5.90
C ARG A 104 -7.23 17.64 6.91
N VAL A 105 -6.52 16.59 7.33
CA VAL A 105 -7.03 15.54 8.22
C VAL A 105 -5.90 15.01 9.12
N GLU A 106 -6.23 14.51 10.31
CA GLU A 106 -5.23 13.87 11.17
C GLU A 106 -4.81 12.52 10.55
N LEU A 107 -3.59 12.45 10.00
CA LEU A 107 -3.01 11.23 9.46
C LEU A 107 -2.12 10.53 10.49
N ILE A 108 -2.50 9.32 10.89
CA ILE A 108 -1.65 8.42 11.69
C ILE A 108 -1.16 7.30 10.78
N VAL A 109 0.08 7.45 10.29
CA VAL A 109 0.70 6.54 9.34
C VAL A 109 1.57 5.54 10.11
N LEU A 110 1.17 4.27 10.11
CA LEU A 110 1.89 3.22 10.81
C LEU A 110 3.20 2.87 10.09
N PRO A 111 4.24 2.43 10.83
CA PRO A 111 5.47 1.98 10.21
C PRO A 111 5.22 0.67 9.46
N PRO A 112 5.61 0.56 8.18
CA PRO A 112 5.62 -0.73 7.49
C PRO A 112 6.74 -1.62 8.05
N PRO A 113 6.70 -2.94 7.79
CA PRO A 113 7.86 -3.81 8.03
C PRO A 113 9.12 -3.24 7.40
N CYS A 114 10.17 -3.06 8.20
CA CYS A 114 11.46 -2.56 7.77
C CYS A 114 12.56 -3.15 8.69
N PRO A 115 13.70 -3.63 8.16
CA PRO A 115 14.01 -3.84 6.73
C PRO A 115 13.09 -4.89 6.09
N LEU A 116 12.67 -4.69 4.84
CA LEU A 116 11.84 -5.65 4.09
C LEU A 116 12.64 -6.27 2.94
N ALA A 117 13.09 -7.51 3.16
CA ALA A 117 13.82 -8.33 2.18
C ALA A 117 12.95 -9.43 1.56
N VAL A 118 11.64 -9.34 1.73
CA VAL A 118 10.67 -10.30 1.17
C VAL A 118 10.15 -9.74 -0.16
N GLY A 119 10.17 -10.56 -1.21
CA GLY A 119 9.64 -10.19 -2.51
C GLY A 119 8.11 -10.11 -2.51
N PRO A 120 7.50 -9.28 -3.38
CA PRO A 120 6.04 -9.07 -3.41
C PRO A 120 5.22 -10.32 -3.78
N LEU A 121 5.87 -11.35 -4.34
CA LEU A 121 5.25 -12.63 -4.71
C LEU A 121 5.69 -13.79 -3.80
N ASP A 122 6.44 -13.49 -2.74
CA ASP A 122 6.89 -14.49 -1.78
C ASP A 122 5.91 -14.58 -0.61
N PHE A 123 4.98 -15.52 -0.71
CA PHE A 123 3.97 -15.78 0.30
C PHE A 123 4.48 -16.66 1.46
N GLY A 124 5.74 -17.11 1.44
CA GLY A 124 6.33 -17.99 2.46
C GLY A 124 6.58 -17.33 3.80
N HIS A 125 6.50 -16.00 3.88
CA HIS A 125 6.84 -15.20 5.07
C HIS A 125 5.63 -14.49 5.68
N ALA A 126 4.41 -14.89 5.35
CA ALA A 126 3.19 -14.20 5.77
C ALA A 126 3.07 -14.07 7.30
N ASP A 127 3.26 -15.16 8.04
CA ASP A 127 3.16 -15.14 9.51
C ASP A 127 4.21 -14.22 10.15
N GLU A 128 5.44 -14.25 9.64
CA GLU A 128 6.53 -13.36 10.09
C GLU A 128 6.14 -11.89 9.86
N LEU A 129 5.69 -11.54 8.66
CA LEU A 129 5.31 -10.18 8.31
C LEU A 129 4.12 -9.68 9.13
N ILE A 130 3.14 -10.53 9.43
CA ILE A 130 2.00 -10.20 10.29
C ILE A 130 2.49 -9.88 11.71
N LEU A 131 3.33 -10.74 12.30
CA LEU A 131 3.84 -10.54 13.66
C LEU A 131 4.74 -9.30 13.77
N ARG A 132 5.62 -9.08 12.79
CA ARG A 132 6.50 -7.90 12.74
C ARG A 132 5.69 -6.61 12.63
N SER A 133 4.71 -6.58 11.73
CA SER A 133 3.84 -5.41 11.54
C SER A 133 3.04 -5.11 12.81
N ARG A 134 2.46 -6.13 13.45
CA ARG A 134 1.73 -5.98 14.70
C ARG A 134 2.62 -5.40 15.80
N THR A 135 3.80 -5.98 16.01
CA THR A 135 4.74 -5.54 17.05
C THR A 135 5.17 -4.09 16.83
N ALA A 136 5.49 -3.73 15.59
CA ALA A 136 5.86 -2.36 15.22
C ALA A 136 4.70 -1.38 15.41
N ALA A 137 3.49 -1.77 15.03
CA ALA A 137 2.27 -0.96 15.22
C ALA A 137 1.98 -0.71 16.70
N GLU A 138 2.04 -1.74 17.54
CA GLU A 138 1.80 -1.65 18.98
C GLU A 138 2.81 -0.69 19.64
N ALA A 139 4.11 -0.86 19.36
CA ALA A 139 5.16 0.02 19.87
C ALA A 139 5.00 1.47 19.37
N PHE A 140 4.64 1.65 18.11
CA PHE A 140 4.45 2.97 17.51
C PHE A 140 3.27 3.72 18.14
N LEU A 141 2.14 3.05 18.30
CA LEU A 141 0.92 3.64 18.87
C LEU A 141 1.04 3.92 20.37
N ALA A 142 1.90 3.19 21.09
CA ALA A 142 2.16 3.45 22.50
C ALA A 142 2.82 4.83 22.76
N VAL A 143 3.47 5.42 21.75
CA VAL A 143 4.13 6.73 21.84
C VAL A 143 3.28 7.80 21.17
N ASP A 144 2.73 8.72 21.98
CA ASP A 144 1.90 9.84 21.53
C ASP A 144 0.68 9.46 20.67
N GLY A 145 0.23 8.21 20.77
CA GLY A 145 -0.84 7.66 19.92
C GLY A 145 -0.43 7.47 18.46
N GLY A 146 0.87 7.50 18.14
CA GLY A 146 1.39 7.39 16.77
C GLY A 146 1.42 8.71 15.98
N ARG A 147 1.15 9.86 16.61
CA ARG A 147 1.21 11.15 15.91
C ARG A 147 2.64 11.50 15.51
N ARG A 148 2.82 12.05 14.32
CA ARG A 148 4.11 12.54 13.80
C ARG A 148 3.92 13.92 13.20
N ALA A 149 4.88 14.81 13.42
CA ALA A 149 4.87 16.15 12.82
C ALA A 149 5.01 16.08 11.29
N ASP A 150 5.75 15.09 10.80
CA ASP A 150 5.91 14.78 9.39
C ASP A 150 5.70 13.27 9.19
N PRO A 151 4.45 12.84 8.89
CA PRO A 151 4.15 11.42 8.69
C PRO A 151 4.80 10.83 7.44
N ALA A 152 5.09 11.63 6.40
CA ALA A 152 5.70 11.15 5.15
C ALA A 152 7.19 10.86 5.36
N ALA A 153 7.93 11.74 6.03
CA ALA A 153 9.36 11.54 6.29
C ALA A 153 9.63 10.27 7.11
N HIS A 154 8.74 9.90 8.04
CA HIS A 154 8.90 8.71 8.88
C HIS A 154 8.93 7.40 8.07
N ILE A 155 8.20 7.32 6.96
CA ILE A 155 8.13 6.14 6.09
C ILE A 155 8.81 6.38 4.73
N GLY A 156 9.67 7.40 4.64
CA GLY A 156 10.31 7.82 3.40
C GLY A 156 11.15 6.72 2.75
N MET A 157 11.39 6.88 1.45
CA MET A 157 12.29 6.03 0.70
C MET A 157 13.72 6.11 1.28
N HIS A 158 14.28 4.96 1.63
CA HIS A 158 15.62 4.79 2.19
C HIS A 158 16.29 3.55 1.61
N THR A 159 17.61 3.46 1.84
CA THR A 159 18.43 2.30 1.54
C THR A 159 18.98 1.73 2.84
N HIS A 160 19.15 0.41 2.88
CA HIS A 160 19.90 -0.25 3.94
C HIS A 160 21.32 -0.50 3.44
N THR A 161 22.33 -0.08 4.19
CA THR A 161 23.68 -0.59 4.01
C THR A 161 23.67 -2.05 4.43
N GLY A 162 23.89 -2.96 3.47
CA GLY A 162 23.87 -4.41 3.72
C GLY A 162 24.73 -4.74 4.93
N GLY A 163 24.11 -5.29 5.97
CA GLY A 163 24.86 -6.02 6.99
C GLY A 163 25.47 -7.22 6.30
N HIS A 164 26.80 -7.27 6.27
CA HIS A 164 27.55 -8.46 5.89
C HIS A 164 27.19 -9.64 6.79
#